data_AF-A0A1F7NRP6-F1
#
_entry.id   AF-A0A1F7NRP6-F1
#
_cell.length_a   1.000
_cell.length_b   1.000
_cell.length_c   1.000
_cell.angle_alpha   90.00
_cell.angle_beta   90.00
_cell.angle_gamma   90.00
#
_symmetry.space_group_name_H-M   'P 1'
#
loop_
_entity.id
_entity.type
_entity.pdbx_description
1 polymer ?
#
loop_
_entity_poly.entity_id
_entity_poly.type
_entity_poly.pdbx_seq_one_letter_code
_entity_poly.pdbx_strand_id
1 'polypeptide(L)'
;MVAPPAEDEAVLACLAALEAALAGAGALPDSLADVPPRTLEAALEALAKRRGAEALPLVSAVAERARTKAARKAARRVLYRLEQAGVTLPRAAPKPVVQRGSEKALSAWVSAVDGSGSRAVWILFEGAFGGWALCALIVNDQAGILEAAGGAISKKRLEGELRSLRESQKLPWVEIPPARATALVAEALALHARLGTEPPTEFPRWRPFFADVQPPGEPEPPQIDDPTLLDHSRELLELPELTSWFLDPGDLQSASLELLQARESRLVLSDQQKGEREAAIVERVVD
;
A
#
# COMPACT_ATOMS: atom_id res chain seq x y z
N MET A 1 43.77 -54.04 24.98
CA MET A 1 42.49 -53.42 24.61
C MET A 1 42.72 -51.92 24.65
N VAL A 2 43.10 -51.32 23.52
CA VAL A 2 43.38 -49.87 23.43
C VAL A 2 42.04 -49.19 23.23
N ALA A 3 41.67 -48.27 24.12
CA ALA A 3 40.46 -47.46 23.94
C ALA A 3 40.56 -46.71 22.60
N PRO A 4 39.48 -46.67 21.78
CA PRO A 4 39.51 -45.90 20.55
C PRO A 4 39.82 -44.43 20.87
N PRO A 5 40.55 -43.72 20.00
CA PRO A 5 40.79 -42.29 20.19
C PRO A 5 39.44 -41.55 20.26
N ALA A 6 39.32 -40.56 21.13
CA ALA A 6 38.08 -39.83 21.40
C ALA A 6 37.39 -39.25 20.13
N GLU A 7 38.14 -39.05 19.05
CA GLU A 7 37.60 -38.64 17.75
C GLU A 7 36.74 -39.73 17.08
N ASP A 8 37.09 -41.01 17.21
CA ASP A 8 36.33 -42.13 16.64
C ASP A 8 34.98 -42.31 17.35
N GLU A 9 34.97 -42.10 18.67
CA GLU A 9 33.74 -42.17 19.48
C GLU A 9 32.77 -41.05 19.11
N ALA A 10 33.27 -39.83 18.88
CA ALA A 10 32.47 -38.69 18.45
C ALA A 10 31.87 -38.89 17.04
N VAL A 11 32.63 -39.47 16.11
CA VAL A 11 32.14 -39.81 14.76
C VAL A 11 31.05 -40.89 14.85
N LEU A 12 31.25 -41.93 15.66
CA LEU A 12 30.27 -42.99 15.86
C LEU A 12 28.97 -42.48 16.48
N ALA A 13 29.06 -41.60 17.48
CA ALA A 13 27.89 -40.97 18.10
C ALA A 13 27.11 -40.10 17.10
N CYS A 14 27.82 -39.29 16.29
CA CYS A 14 27.20 -38.48 15.24
C CYS A 14 26.55 -39.35 14.15
N LEU A 15 27.20 -40.44 13.74
CA LEU A 15 26.65 -41.39 12.77
C LEU A 15 25.38 -42.05 13.31
N ALA A 16 25.37 -42.51 14.56
CA ALA A 16 24.20 -43.11 15.19
C ALA A 16 23.01 -42.13 15.24
N ALA A 17 23.26 -40.85 15.55
CA ALA A 17 22.23 -39.82 15.53
C ALA A 17 21.66 -39.60 14.11
N LEU A 18 22.52 -39.63 13.08
CA LEU A 18 22.09 -39.52 11.69
C LEU A 18 21.32 -40.76 11.21
N GLU A 19 21.74 -41.98 11.60
CA GLU A 19 21.02 -43.22 11.29
C GLU A 19 19.62 -43.24 11.94
N ALA A 20 19.50 -42.78 13.18
CA ALA A 20 18.22 -42.61 13.86
C ALA A 20 17.34 -41.55 13.16
N ALA A 21 17.91 -40.42 12.74
CA ALA A 21 17.21 -39.38 12.00
C ALA A 21 16.73 -39.83 10.61
N LEU A 22 17.48 -40.74 9.98
CA LEU A 22 17.09 -41.36 8.71
C LEU A 22 15.95 -42.37 8.88
N ALA A 23 15.91 -43.08 10.02
CA ALA A 23 14.83 -44.02 10.35
C ALA A 23 13.55 -43.31 10.84
N GLY A 24 13.70 -42.16 11.52
CA GLY A 24 12.61 -41.22 11.77
C GLY A 24 12.25 -40.42 10.53
N ALA A 25 11.15 -39.67 10.55
CA ALA A 25 10.63 -38.91 9.41
C ALA A 25 11.50 -37.71 8.93
N GLY A 26 12.84 -37.82 8.95
CA GLY A 26 13.77 -36.86 8.35
C GLY A 26 14.02 -35.57 9.15
N ALA A 27 13.64 -35.54 10.43
CA ALA A 27 13.95 -34.40 11.29
C ALA A 27 15.45 -34.36 11.60
N LEU A 28 16.10 -33.22 11.36
CA LEU A 28 17.50 -33.02 11.68
C LEU A 28 17.66 -32.95 13.20
N PRO A 29 18.54 -33.77 13.82
CA PRO A 29 18.79 -33.68 15.24
C PRO A 29 19.42 -32.32 15.60
N ASP A 30 18.89 -31.64 16.61
CA ASP A 30 19.43 -30.36 17.10
C ASP A 30 20.90 -30.49 17.55
N SER A 31 21.30 -31.69 17.99
CA SER A 31 22.69 -32.01 18.38
C SER A 31 23.71 -31.81 17.26
N LEU A 32 23.30 -31.73 15.99
CA LEU A 32 24.19 -31.47 14.85
C LEU A 32 24.76 -30.05 14.83
N ALA A 33 24.17 -29.11 15.59
CA ALA A 33 24.62 -27.72 15.63
C ALA A 33 26.02 -27.58 16.24
N ASP A 34 26.35 -28.44 17.20
CA ASP A 34 27.57 -28.35 18.01
C ASP A 34 28.67 -29.34 17.57
N VAL A 35 28.39 -30.18 16.56
CA VAL A 35 29.35 -31.16 16.04
C VAL A 35 30.45 -30.47 15.23
N PRO A 36 31.74 -30.76 15.49
CA PRO A 36 32.83 -30.23 14.69
C PRO A 36 32.66 -30.59 13.20
N PRO A 37 32.94 -29.67 12.26
CA PRO A 37 32.68 -29.90 10.84
C PRO A 37 33.37 -31.15 10.26
N ARG A 38 34.56 -31.51 10.76
CA ARG A 38 35.27 -32.73 10.34
C ARG A 38 34.57 -34.01 10.79
N THR A 39 34.09 -34.03 12.04
CA THR A 39 33.32 -35.14 12.61
C THR A 39 32.01 -35.33 11.85
N LEU A 40 31.32 -34.23 11.54
CA LEU A 40 30.09 -34.26 10.75
C LEU A 40 30.35 -34.76 9.31
N GLU A 41 31.41 -34.29 8.66
CA GLU A 41 31.79 -34.77 7.32
C GLU A 41 32.06 -36.28 7.33
N ALA A 42 32.88 -36.77 8.27
CA ALA A 42 33.18 -38.20 8.41
C ALA A 42 31.93 -39.05 8.71
N ALA A 43 31.03 -38.57 9.56
CA ALA A 43 29.77 -39.26 9.87
C ALA A 43 28.83 -39.32 8.66
N LEU A 44 28.69 -38.23 7.90
CA LEU A 44 27.89 -38.19 6.68
C LEU A 44 28.47 -39.11 5.59
N GLU A 45 29.80 -39.20 5.47
CA GLU A 45 30.47 -40.14 4.58
C GLU A 45 30.20 -41.59 4.97
N ALA A 46 30.33 -41.90 6.26
CA ALA A 46 30.05 -43.25 6.77
C ALA A 46 28.58 -43.65 6.52
N LEU A 47 27.63 -42.72 6.73
CA LEU A 47 26.22 -42.91 6.43
C LEU A 47 26.00 -43.17 4.93
N ALA A 48 26.57 -42.32 4.07
CA ALA A 48 26.49 -42.45 2.62
C ALA A 48 27.06 -43.80 2.14
N LYS A 49 28.16 -44.26 2.72
CA LYS A 49 28.77 -45.56 2.41
C LYS A 49 27.90 -46.74 2.84
N ARG A 50 27.18 -46.62 3.96
CA ARG A 50 26.30 -47.69 4.50
C ARG A 50 24.95 -47.76 3.80
N ARG A 51 24.35 -46.62 3.49
CA ARG A 51 22.95 -46.51 3.05
C ARG A 51 22.81 -46.12 1.58
N GLY A 52 23.90 -45.75 0.92
CA GLY A 52 23.90 -45.39 -0.50
C GLY A 52 22.89 -44.28 -0.81
N ALA A 53 22.03 -44.52 -1.80
CA ALA A 53 20.99 -43.57 -2.21
C ALA A 53 19.96 -43.26 -1.10
N GLU A 54 19.77 -44.15 -0.11
CA GLU A 54 18.86 -43.87 1.00
C GLU A 54 19.35 -42.73 1.89
N ALA A 55 20.66 -42.47 1.97
CA ALA A 55 21.18 -41.34 2.74
C ALA A 55 20.82 -39.97 2.13
N LEU A 56 20.44 -39.94 0.86
CA LEU A 56 20.32 -38.73 0.06
C LEU A 56 19.37 -37.67 0.66
N PRO A 57 18.15 -37.98 1.13
CA PRO A 57 17.26 -36.98 1.71
C PRO A 57 17.87 -36.32 2.94
N LEU A 58 18.52 -37.09 3.81
CA LEU A 58 19.11 -36.58 5.04
C LEU A 58 20.33 -35.71 4.75
N VAL A 59 21.25 -36.15 3.89
CA VAL A 59 22.43 -35.36 3.51
C VAL A 59 21.99 -34.05 2.81
N SER A 60 20.94 -34.10 1.99
CA SER A 60 20.36 -32.92 1.34
C SER A 60 19.74 -31.95 2.36
N ALA A 61 19.02 -32.47 3.36
CA ALA A 61 18.48 -31.67 4.45
C ALA A 61 19.59 -30.96 5.24
N VAL A 62 20.71 -31.64 5.54
CA VAL A 62 21.87 -31.01 6.20
C VAL A 62 22.49 -29.91 5.31
N ALA A 63 22.62 -30.16 4.01
CA ALA A 63 23.21 -29.19 3.08
C ALA A 63 22.41 -27.88 2.95
N GLU A 64 21.08 -27.96 3.10
CA GLU A 64 20.17 -26.82 2.99
C GLU A 64 19.88 -26.14 4.35
N ARG A 65 19.66 -26.93 5.41
CA ARG A 65 19.10 -26.44 6.68
C ARG A 65 20.09 -26.38 7.84
N ALA A 66 21.34 -26.85 7.68
CA ALA A 66 22.31 -26.77 8.77
C ALA A 66 22.64 -25.31 9.14
N ARG A 67 22.68 -25.04 10.46
CA ARG A 67 22.85 -23.69 11.02
C ARG A 67 24.18 -23.04 10.61
N THR A 68 25.26 -23.82 10.52
CA THR A 68 26.60 -23.30 10.22
C THR A 68 26.98 -23.45 8.74
N LYS A 69 27.73 -22.47 8.21
CA LYS A 69 28.28 -22.53 6.84
C LYS A 69 29.23 -23.73 6.64
N ALA A 70 29.97 -24.09 7.68
CA ALA A 70 30.90 -25.22 7.66
C ALA A 70 30.17 -26.56 7.53
N ALA A 71 29.09 -26.77 8.29
CA ALA A 71 28.25 -27.97 8.20
C ALA A 71 27.59 -28.12 6.82
N ARG A 72 27.05 -27.02 6.26
CA ARG A 72 26.51 -27.00 4.89
C ARG A 72 27.56 -27.39 3.86
N LYS A 73 28.81 -26.91 4.01
CA LYS A 73 29.91 -27.24 3.10
C LYS A 73 30.33 -28.72 3.21
N ALA A 74 30.40 -29.27 4.42
CA ALA A 74 30.67 -30.69 4.65
C ALA A 74 29.62 -31.57 3.96
N ALA A 75 28.33 -31.30 4.15
CA ALA A 75 27.26 -32.06 3.50
C ALA A 75 27.29 -31.95 1.97
N ARG A 76 27.56 -30.75 1.41
CA ARG A 76 27.71 -30.56 -0.05
C ARG A 76 28.85 -31.39 -0.65
N ARG A 77 29.96 -31.57 0.07
CA ARG A 77 31.06 -32.45 -0.38
C ARG A 77 30.67 -33.92 -0.42
N VAL A 78 29.81 -34.36 0.51
CA VAL A 78 29.29 -35.73 0.52
C VAL A 78 28.27 -35.94 -0.60
N LEU A 79 27.38 -34.96 -0.85
CA LEU A 79 26.46 -35.00 -2.00
C LEU A 79 27.20 -35.09 -3.33
N TYR A 80 28.27 -34.30 -3.51
CA TYR A 80 29.11 -34.36 -4.70
C TYR A 80 29.74 -35.74 -4.91
N ARG A 81 30.16 -36.40 -3.82
CA ARG A 81 30.73 -37.76 -3.89
C ARG A 81 29.67 -38.83 -4.17
N LEU A 82 28.46 -38.68 -3.64
CA LEU A 82 27.32 -39.53 -3.99
C LEU A 82 26.97 -39.39 -5.48
N GLU A 83 26.98 -38.17 -6.02
CA GLU A 83 26.77 -37.91 -7.44
C GLU A 83 27.87 -38.55 -8.30
N GLN A 84 29.15 -38.42 -7.91
CA GLN A 84 30.27 -39.11 -8.56
C GLN A 84 30.15 -40.64 -8.50
N ALA A 85 29.50 -41.19 -7.47
CA ALA A 85 29.21 -42.61 -7.33
C ALA A 85 27.94 -43.06 -8.10
N GLY A 86 27.34 -42.18 -8.90
CA GLY A 86 26.19 -42.50 -9.75
C GLY A 86 24.82 -42.35 -9.07
N VAL A 87 24.75 -41.75 -7.87
CA VAL A 87 23.47 -41.45 -7.20
C VAL A 87 22.87 -40.19 -7.80
N THR A 88 21.74 -40.33 -8.50
CA THR A 88 21.03 -39.19 -9.10
C THR A 88 20.46 -38.28 -8.02
N LEU A 89 20.99 -37.05 -7.95
CA LEU A 89 20.45 -36.01 -7.08
C LEU A 89 19.15 -35.47 -7.67
N PRO A 90 18.04 -35.37 -6.90
CA PRO A 90 16.85 -34.65 -7.35
C PRO A 90 17.23 -33.18 -7.56
N ARG A 91 17.25 -32.75 -8.82
CA ARG A 91 17.56 -31.36 -9.18
C ARG A 91 16.45 -30.47 -8.65
N ALA A 92 16.78 -29.57 -7.72
CA ALA A 92 15.85 -28.53 -7.31
C ALA A 92 15.39 -27.75 -8.55
N ALA A 93 14.07 -27.65 -8.74
CA ALA A 93 13.52 -26.85 -9.83
C ALA A 93 14.08 -25.42 -9.73
N PRO A 94 14.53 -24.82 -10.84
CA PRO A 94 15.03 -23.46 -10.81
C PRO A 94 13.93 -22.53 -10.28
N LYS A 95 14.25 -21.74 -9.25
CA LYS A 95 13.36 -20.69 -8.78
C LYS A 95 13.14 -19.68 -9.92
N PRO A 96 11.90 -19.22 -10.18
CA PRO A 96 11.66 -18.19 -11.19
C PRO A 96 12.54 -16.97 -10.94
N VAL A 97 13.21 -16.47 -11.98
CA VAL A 97 14.13 -15.32 -11.92
C VAL A 97 13.38 -14.03 -11.56
N VAL A 98 12.07 -13.98 -11.83
CA VAL A 98 11.19 -12.87 -11.48
C VAL A 98 10.15 -13.38 -10.49
N GLN A 99 10.27 -12.93 -9.24
CA GLN A 99 9.21 -13.10 -8.26
C GLN A 99 8.20 -11.98 -8.44
N ARG A 100 6.93 -12.34 -8.62
CA ARG A 100 5.83 -11.38 -8.68
C ARG A 100 5.72 -10.70 -7.31
N GLY A 101 6.02 -9.42 -7.24
CA GLY A 101 5.83 -8.61 -6.03
C GLY A 101 4.35 -8.32 -5.78
N SER A 102 4.01 -7.96 -4.55
CA SER A 102 2.69 -7.39 -4.24
C SER A 102 2.60 -5.99 -4.85
N GLU A 103 1.53 -5.73 -5.59
CA GLU A 103 1.22 -4.40 -6.07
C GLU A 103 0.91 -3.49 -4.89
N LYS A 104 1.49 -2.29 -4.85
CA LYS A 104 1.37 -1.39 -3.70
C LYS A 104 1.38 0.08 -4.12
N ALA A 105 0.62 0.90 -3.39
CA ALA A 105 0.70 2.35 -3.51
C ALA A 105 2.00 2.85 -2.88
N LEU A 106 2.80 3.61 -3.63
CA LEU A 106 4.09 4.15 -3.21
C LEU A 106 3.98 5.56 -2.63
N SER A 107 3.24 6.42 -3.30
CA SER A 107 3.10 7.85 -2.98
C SER A 107 1.77 8.35 -3.51
N ALA A 108 1.24 9.41 -2.90
CA ALA A 108 0.00 10.01 -3.34
C ALA A 108 -0.02 11.51 -3.13
N TRP A 109 -0.74 12.23 -3.99
CA TRP A 109 -0.93 13.66 -3.92
C TRP A 109 -2.40 14.01 -4.08
N VAL A 110 -2.83 15.08 -3.41
CA VAL A 110 -4.19 15.59 -3.51
C VAL A 110 -4.19 17.09 -3.70
N SER A 111 -5.19 17.60 -4.41
CA SER A 111 -5.53 19.03 -4.39
C SER A 111 -6.32 19.40 -3.15
N ALA A 112 -6.48 20.71 -2.92
CA ALA A 112 -7.57 21.21 -2.09
C ALA A 112 -8.94 20.80 -2.65
N VAL A 113 -9.96 20.84 -1.78
CA VAL A 113 -11.36 20.66 -2.14
C VAL A 113 -11.89 21.97 -2.68
N ASP A 114 -12.49 21.94 -3.86
CA ASP A 114 -13.18 23.12 -4.39
C ASP A 114 -14.61 23.24 -3.84
N GLY A 115 -15.25 24.39 -4.06
CA GLY A 115 -16.63 24.61 -3.59
C GLY A 115 -17.69 23.72 -4.25
N SER A 116 -17.35 22.92 -5.27
CA SER A 116 -18.24 21.89 -5.80
C SER A 116 -18.17 20.57 -5.02
N GLY A 117 -17.29 20.49 -4.02
CA GLY A 117 -16.99 19.25 -3.29
C GLY A 117 -15.98 18.35 -4.02
N SER A 118 -15.39 18.82 -5.11
CA SER A 118 -14.47 18.04 -5.93
C SER A 118 -13.03 18.21 -5.50
N ARG A 119 -12.23 17.15 -5.66
CA ARG A 119 -10.77 17.18 -5.48
C ARG A 119 -10.07 16.23 -6.45
N ALA A 120 -8.87 16.59 -6.86
CA ALA A 120 -7.98 15.71 -7.60
C ALA A 120 -7.19 14.80 -6.65
N VAL A 121 -7.03 13.53 -7.03
CA VAL A 121 -6.26 12.52 -6.30
C VAL A 121 -5.33 11.79 -7.26
N TRP A 122 -4.03 11.85 -7.01
CA TRP A 122 -3.01 11.10 -7.75
C TRP A 122 -2.39 10.05 -6.86
N ILE A 123 -2.33 8.80 -7.33
CA ILE A 123 -1.74 7.67 -6.60
C ILE A 123 -0.75 6.97 -7.52
N LEU A 124 0.51 6.88 -7.09
CA LEU A 124 1.54 6.11 -7.77
C LEU A 124 1.53 4.68 -7.25
N PHE A 125 1.37 3.71 -8.13
CA PHE A 125 1.44 2.29 -7.83
C PHE A 125 2.73 1.68 -8.40
N GLU A 126 3.33 0.78 -7.61
CA GLU A 126 4.32 -0.18 -8.09
C GLU A 126 3.61 -1.46 -8.49
N GLY A 127 3.70 -1.81 -9.78
CA GLY A 127 3.17 -3.04 -10.34
C GLY A 127 3.98 -4.27 -9.93
N ALA A 128 3.43 -5.45 -10.14
CA ALA A 128 3.99 -6.71 -9.67
C ALA A 128 5.38 -7.07 -10.23
N PHE A 129 5.83 -6.36 -11.28
CA PHE A 129 7.12 -6.51 -11.94
C PHE A 129 8.01 -5.26 -11.81
N GLY A 130 7.71 -4.36 -10.86
CA GLY A 130 8.51 -3.15 -10.57
C GLY A 130 8.24 -1.96 -11.49
N GLY A 131 7.27 -2.06 -12.42
CA GLY A 131 6.83 -0.93 -13.24
C GLY A 131 5.99 0.05 -12.43
N TRP A 132 6.02 1.34 -12.79
CA TRP A 132 5.21 2.36 -12.13
C TRP A 132 3.98 2.72 -12.95
N ALA A 133 2.86 2.89 -12.28
CA ALA A 133 1.61 3.36 -12.86
C ALA A 133 1.04 4.50 -12.02
N LEU A 134 0.66 5.60 -12.67
CA LEU A 134 -0.03 6.71 -12.01
C LEU A 134 -1.54 6.54 -12.24
N CYS A 135 -2.31 6.48 -11.17
CA CYS A 135 -3.76 6.62 -11.18
C CYS A 135 -4.09 8.07 -10.87
N ALA A 136 -4.81 8.76 -11.76
CA ALA A 136 -5.25 10.13 -11.58
C ALA A 136 -6.78 10.15 -11.55
N LEU A 137 -7.37 10.69 -10.50
CA LEU A 137 -8.82 10.69 -10.27
C LEU A 137 -9.30 12.10 -9.94
N ILE A 138 -10.55 12.41 -10.32
CA ILE A 138 -11.34 13.47 -9.70
C ILE A 138 -12.42 12.79 -8.88
N VAL A 139 -12.46 13.09 -7.58
CA VAL A 139 -13.45 12.55 -6.64
C VAL A 139 -14.30 13.70 -6.08
N ASN A 140 -15.56 13.41 -5.84
CA ASN A 140 -16.57 14.33 -5.33
C ASN A 140 -17.32 13.67 -4.17
N ASP A 141 -17.58 14.45 -3.12
CA ASP A 141 -18.21 14.00 -1.89
C ASP A 141 -19.70 13.64 -2.03
N GLN A 142 -20.37 14.12 -3.08
CA GLN A 142 -21.78 13.84 -3.36
C GLN A 142 -22.01 12.91 -4.55
N ALA A 143 -21.09 12.88 -5.52
CA ALA A 143 -21.24 12.12 -6.76
C ALA A 143 -20.30 10.90 -6.89
N GLY A 144 -19.25 10.81 -6.06
CA GLY A 144 -18.27 9.71 -6.13
C GLY A 144 -17.11 10.04 -7.07
N ILE A 145 -16.71 9.10 -7.93
CA ILE A 145 -15.61 9.29 -8.87
C ILE A 145 -16.17 9.95 -10.13
N LEU A 146 -15.72 11.16 -10.44
CA LEU A 146 -16.15 11.90 -11.63
C LEU A 146 -15.29 11.56 -12.85
N GLU A 147 -13.97 11.43 -12.65
CA GLU A 147 -13.02 11.14 -13.71
C GLU A 147 -11.95 10.15 -13.25
N ALA A 148 -11.48 9.32 -14.19
CA ALA A 148 -10.34 8.44 -13.97
C ALA A 148 -9.41 8.42 -15.18
N ALA A 149 -8.12 8.55 -14.92
CA ALA A 149 -7.08 8.63 -15.95
C ALA A 149 -5.77 8.01 -15.44
N GLY A 150 -4.75 8.09 -16.29
CA GLY A 150 -3.40 7.65 -15.98
C GLY A 150 -2.98 6.35 -16.66
N GLY A 151 -1.91 5.73 -16.16
CA GLY A 151 -1.28 4.56 -16.77
C GLY A 151 0.20 4.47 -16.42
N ALA A 152 0.95 3.68 -17.20
CA ALA A 152 2.39 3.53 -16.98
C ALA A 152 3.11 4.88 -17.06
N ILE A 153 4.00 5.14 -16.11
CA ILE A 153 4.75 6.39 -16.01
C ILE A 153 6.21 6.13 -15.65
N SER A 154 7.13 6.94 -16.17
CA SER A 154 8.53 6.92 -15.73
C SER A 154 8.74 7.92 -14.60
N LYS A 155 9.77 7.71 -13.77
CA LYS A 155 10.16 8.65 -12.71
C LYS A 155 10.34 10.08 -13.24
N LYS A 156 11.07 10.24 -14.34
CA LYS A 156 11.32 11.54 -14.97
C LYS A 156 10.02 12.21 -15.43
N ARG A 157 9.08 11.45 -16.00
CA ARG A 157 7.79 12.00 -16.42
C ARG A 157 6.98 12.44 -15.21
N LEU A 158 6.87 11.60 -14.17
CA LEU A 158 6.17 11.94 -12.93
C LEU A 158 6.69 13.23 -12.30
N GLU A 159 8.01 13.38 -12.18
CA GLU A 159 8.63 14.60 -11.65
C GLU A 159 8.32 15.83 -12.52
N GLY A 160 8.22 15.66 -13.84
CA GLY A 160 7.80 16.70 -14.77
C GLY A 160 6.35 17.12 -14.56
N GLU A 161 5.42 16.15 -14.50
CA GLU A 161 4.00 16.41 -14.27
C GLU A 161 3.77 17.12 -12.93
N LEU A 162 4.42 16.66 -11.85
CA LEU A 162 4.34 17.30 -10.53
C LEU A 162 4.92 18.71 -10.51
N ARG A 163 5.94 18.99 -11.33
CA ARG A 163 6.47 20.35 -11.47
C ARG A 163 5.49 21.24 -12.21
N SER A 164 4.96 20.78 -13.34
CA SER A 164 3.96 21.51 -14.12
C SER A 164 2.70 21.82 -13.30
N LEU A 165 2.24 20.89 -12.45
CA LEU A 165 1.12 21.14 -11.55
C LEU A 165 1.42 22.26 -10.56
N ARG A 166 2.60 22.26 -9.93
CA ARG A 166 3.00 23.32 -8.98
C ARG A 166 3.14 24.68 -9.64
N GLU A 167 3.51 24.73 -10.92
CA GLU A 167 3.66 25.98 -11.67
C GLU A 167 2.33 26.52 -12.21
N SER A 168 1.38 25.65 -12.55
CA SER A 168 0.13 26.02 -13.24
C SER A 168 -1.09 26.12 -12.34
N GLN A 169 -1.14 25.37 -11.24
CA GLN A 169 -2.30 25.31 -10.37
C GLN A 169 -2.23 26.35 -9.25
N LYS A 170 -3.36 27.04 -9.02
CA LYS A 170 -3.50 28.03 -7.94
C LYS A 170 -3.68 27.37 -6.58
N LEU A 171 -4.25 26.17 -6.54
CA LEU A 171 -4.48 25.41 -5.32
C LEU A 171 -3.28 24.52 -4.99
N PRO A 172 -2.95 24.34 -3.71
CA PRO A 172 -1.82 23.52 -3.30
C PRO A 172 -2.05 22.05 -3.66
N TRP A 173 -1.02 21.44 -4.22
CA TRP A 173 -0.91 19.99 -4.39
C TRP A 173 -0.01 19.42 -3.31
N VAL A 174 -0.61 18.67 -2.39
CA VAL A 174 0.06 18.19 -1.18
C VAL A 174 0.26 16.69 -1.27
N GLU A 175 1.47 16.23 -0.92
CA GLU A 175 1.74 14.81 -0.78
C GLU A 175 1.12 14.29 0.52
N ILE A 176 0.41 13.16 0.44
CA ILE A 176 -0.26 12.54 1.58
C ILE A 176 0.12 11.06 1.68
N PRO A 177 -0.09 10.43 2.85
CA PRO A 177 0.10 8.99 3.00
C PRO A 177 -0.74 8.21 1.96
N PRO A 178 -0.17 7.24 1.23
CA PRO A 178 -0.89 6.48 0.22
C PRO A 178 -2.17 5.82 0.74
N ALA A 179 -2.14 5.31 1.97
CA ALA A 179 -3.31 4.72 2.63
C ALA A 179 -4.48 5.70 2.76
N ARG A 180 -4.20 6.99 3.01
CA ARG A 180 -5.23 8.04 3.07
C ARG A 180 -5.81 8.30 1.67
N ALA A 181 -4.98 8.31 0.64
CA ALA A 181 -5.47 8.48 -0.72
C ALA A 181 -6.34 7.31 -1.18
N THR A 182 -5.93 6.07 -0.88
CA THR A 182 -6.74 4.88 -1.19
C THR A 182 -8.06 4.86 -0.40
N ALA A 183 -8.06 5.35 0.84
CA ALA A 183 -9.26 5.52 1.66
C ALA A 183 -10.27 6.49 1.02
N LEU A 184 -9.81 7.65 0.51
CA LEU A 184 -10.67 8.59 -0.22
C LEU A 184 -11.33 7.96 -1.45
N VAL A 185 -10.59 7.11 -2.17
CA VAL A 185 -11.14 6.38 -3.32
C VAL A 185 -12.16 5.33 -2.87
N ALA A 186 -11.90 4.65 -1.74
CA ALA A 186 -12.84 3.69 -1.17
C ALA A 186 -14.15 4.37 -0.71
N GLU A 187 -14.08 5.58 -0.13
CA GLU A 187 -15.27 6.39 0.20
C GLU A 187 -16.09 6.71 -1.04
N ALA A 188 -15.44 7.16 -2.12
CA ALA A 188 -16.10 7.47 -3.39
C ALA A 188 -16.74 6.23 -4.03
N LEU A 189 -16.12 5.06 -3.90
CA LEU A 189 -16.69 3.77 -4.35
C LEU A 189 -17.88 3.35 -3.49
N ALA A 190 -17.82 3.53 -2.17
CA ALA A 190 -18.93 3.28 -1.28
C ALA A 190 -20.11 4.22 -1.60
N LEU A 191 -19.83 5.46 -1.99
CA LEU A 191 -20.84 6.41 -2.44
C LEU A 191 -21.54 5.95 -3.72
N HIS A 192 -20.80 5.51 -4.74
CA HIS A 192 -21.40 4.88 -5.93
C HIS A 192 -22.32 3.71 -5.57
N ALA A 193 -21.87 2.82 -4.67
CA ALA A 193 -22.69 1.69 -4.22
C ALA A 193 -23.97 2.15 -3.51
N ARG A 194 -23.91 3.20 -2.68
CA ARG A 194 -25.09 3.78 -2.01
C ARG A 194 -26.06 4.43 -3.00
N LEU A 195 -25.55 5.13 -4.01
CA LEU A 195 -26.35 5.85 -5.01
C LEU A 195 -26.85 4.94 -6.15
N GLY A 196 -26.36 3.70 -6.25
CA GLY A 196 -26.67 2.80 -7.37
C GLY A 196 -26.07 3.27 -8.69
N THR A 197 -24.96 4.02 -8.65
CA THR A 197 -24.24 4.52 -9.82
C THR A 197 -22.94 3.75 -10.02
N GLU A 198 -22.32 3.90 -11.20
CA GLU A 198 -21.03 3.28 -11.50
C GLU A 198 -19.94 4.33 -11.70
N PRO A 199 -18.68 4.02 -11.33
CA PRO A 199 -17.54 4.85 -11.69
C PRO A 199 -17.35 4.96 -13.22
N PRO A 200 -16.60 5.97 -13.70
CA PRO A 200 -16.28 6.17 -15.12
C PRO A 200 -15.64 4.95 -15.77
N THR A 201 -15.79 4.83 -17.09
CA THR A 201 -15.36 3.67 -17.90
C THR A 201 -13.86 3.37 -17.82
N GLU A 202 -13.05 4.34 -17.44
CA GLU A 202 -11.61 4.26 -17.30
C GLU A 202 -11.16 3.74 -15.92
N PHE A 203 -12.07 3.74 -14.93
CA PHE A 203 -11.78 3.31 -13.57
C PHE A 203 -11.60 1.79 -13.38
N PRO A 204 -12.32 0.88 -14.07
CA PRO A 204 -12.26 -0.56 -13.82
C PRO A 204 -10.84 -1.17 -13.78
N ARG A 205 -9.89 -0.65 -14.56
CA ARG A 205 -8.48 -1.11 -14.53
C ARG A 205 -7.78 -0.84 -13.19
N TRP A 206 -8.24 0.14 -12.43
CA TRP A 206 -7.69 0.53 -11.14
C TRP A 206 -8.41 -0.14 -9.97
N ARG A 207 -9.62 -0.67 -10.19
CA ARG A 207 -10.43 -1.32 -9.17
C ARG A 207 -9.66 -2.38 -8.34
N PRO A 208 -8.77 -3.22 -8.91
CA PRO A 208 -8.01 -4.19 -8.13
C PRO A 208 -7.15 -3.59 -7.00
N PHE A 209 -6.67 -2.35 -7.15
CA PHE A 209 -5.84 -1.69 -6.14
C PHE A 209 -6.63 -1.19 -4.92
N PHE A 210 -7.96 -1.19 -4.99
CA PHE A 210 -8.84 -0.68 -3.94
C PHE A 210 -9.79 -1.74 -3.37
N ALA A 211 -9.73 -2.98 -3.86
CA ALA A 211 -10.69 -4.04 -3.52
C ALA A 211 -10.72 -4.38 -2.02
N ASP A 212 -9.55 -4.36 -1.36
CA ASP A 212 -9.40 -4.68 0.05
C ASP A 212 -9.29 -3.44 0.95
N VAL A 213 -9.50 -2.24 0.39
CA VAL A 213 -9.41 -0.99 1.13
C VAL A 213 -10.76 -0.65 1.72
N GLN A 214 -10.86 -0.69 3.05
CA GLN A 214 -12.07 -0.27 3.73
C GLN A 214 -12.13 1.26 3.77
N PRO A 215 -13.26 1.90 3.41
CA PRO A 215 -13.43 3.32 3.63
C PRO A 215 -13.35 3.60 5.14
N PRO A 216 -12.63 4.65 5.56
CA PRO A 216 -12.69 5.08 6.94
C PRO A 216 -14.14 5.45 7.26
N GLY A 217 -14.55 5.20 8.52
CA GLY A 217 -15.83 5.71 9.00
C GLY A 217 -15.86 7.23 8.91
N GLU A 218 -17.06 7.79 8.84
CA GLU A 218 -17.25 9.24 8.88
C GLU A 218 -16.69 9.77 10.19
N PRO A 219 -15.70 10.69 10.14
CA PRO A 219 -15.14 11.25 11.36
C PRO A 219 -16.21 12.07 12.08
N GLU A 220 -16.27 11.93 13.40
CA GLU A 220 -17.14 12.79 14.20
C GLU A 220 -16.66 14.24 14.08
N PRO A 221 -17.55 15.19 13.74
CA PRO A 221 -17.16 16.58 13.61
C PRO A 221 -16.62 17.08 14.95
N PRO A 222 -15.51 17.85 14.96
CA PRO A 222 -14.98 18.38 16.21
C PRO A 222 -16.00 19.32 16.86
N GLN A 223 -16.17 19.19 18.18
CA GLN A 223 -16.93 20.17 18.95
C GLN A 223 -16.09 21.45 19.06
N ILE A 224 -16.63 22.56 18.53
CA ILE A 224 -16.01 23.88 18.59
C ILE A 224 -16.75 24.69 19.66
N ASP A 225 -16.19 24.73 20.86
CA ASP A 225 -16.82 25.39 22.03
C ASP A 225 -16.38 26.85 22.21
N ASP A 226 -15.43 27.33 21.40
CA ASP A 226 -14.90 28.70 21.49
C ASP A 226 -15.67 29.64 20.54
N PRO A 227 -16.52 30.54 21.06
CA PRO A 227 -17.28 31.47 20.24
C PRO A 227 -16.39 32.46 19.47
N THR A 228 -15.16 32.71 19.93
CA THR A 228 -14.24 33.61 19.22
C THR A 228 -13.75 33.02 17.89
N LEU A 229 -13.69 31.69 17.78
CA LEU A 229 -13.36 31.02 16.51
C LEU A 229 -14.47 31.23 15.46
N LEU A 230 -15.72 31.37 15.90
CA LEU A 230 -16.83 31.67 14.99
C LEU A 230 -16.70 33.08 14.41
N ASP A 231 -16.30 34.06 15.23
CA ASP A 231 -16.07 35.43 14.77
C ASP A 231 -14.95 35.50 13.71
N HIS A 232 -13.91 34.68 13.86
CA HIS A 232 -12.80 34.58 12.90
C HIS A 232 -13.10 33.70 11.67
N SER A 233 -14.22 32.97 11.63
CA SER A 233 -14.57 32.09 10.50
C SER A 233 -14.68 32.84 9.17
N ARG A 234 -15.08 34.11 9.20
CA ARG A 234 -15.13 34.98 8.02
C ARG A 234 -13.75 35.18 7.39
N GLU A 235 -12.70 35.26 8.20
CA GLU A 235 -11.33 35.44 7.69
C GLU A 235 -10.87 34.22 6.88
N LEU A 236 -11.43 33.04 7.13
CA LEU A 236 -11.13 31.84 6.35
C LEU A 236 -11.59 31.98 4.90
N LEU A 237 -12.71 32.68 4.63
CA LEU A 237 -13.22 32.90 3.28
C LEU A 237 -12.28 33.76 2.42
N GLU A 238 -11.38 34.52 3.05
CA GLU A 238 -10.35 35.30 2.36
C GLU A 238 -9.14 34.43 1.95
N LEU A 239 -9.07 33.17 2.40
CA LEU A 239 -8.00 32.25 2.03
C LEU A 239 -8.14 31.83 0.55
N PRO A 240 -7.02 31.71 -0.20
CA PRO A 240 -7.03 31.24 -1.58
C PRO A 240 -7.73 29.88 -1.76
N GLU A 241 -7.64 29.01 -0.77
CA GLU A 241 -8.25 27.68 -0.76
C GLU A 241 -9.78 27.73 -0.72
N LEU A 242 -10.36 28.77 -0.12
CA LEU A 242 -11.81 28.96 -0.03
C LEU A 242 -12.36 29.89 -1.12
N THR A 243 -11.53 30.39 -2.04
CA THR A 243 -11.98 31.27 -3.12
C THR A 243 -13.01 30.60 -4.04
N SER A 244 -12.97 29.28 -4.19
CA SER A 244 -13.96 28.54 -4.97
C SER A 244 -15.20 28.14 -4.17
N TRP A 245 -15.27 28.44 -2.88
CA TRP A 245 -16.40 28.12 -2.02
C TRP A 245 -17.45 29.22 -2.14
N PHE A 246 -18.39 29.01 -3.06
CA PHE A 246 -19.53 29.89 -3.29
C PHE A 246 -20.83 29.09 -3.22
N LEU A 247 -21.92 29.78 -2.90
CA LEU A 247 -23.27 29.22 -3.03
C LEU A 247 -23.61 29.11 -4.52
N ASP A 248 -24.26 28.02 -4.92
CA ASP A 248 -24.61 27.77 -6.32
C ASP A 248 -25.30 29.02 -6.92
N PRO A 249 -24.78 29.59 -8.02
CA PRO A 249 -25.39 30.73 -8.68
C PRO A 249 -26.86 30.50 -9.06
N GLY A 250 -27.25 29.25 -9.33
CA GLY A 250 -28.65 28.87 -9.58
C GLY A 250 -29.54 29.13 -8.37
N ASP A 251 -29.07 28.75 -7.18
CA ASP A 251 -29.78 28.95 -5.91
C ASP A 251 -29.83 30.44 -5.53
N LEU A 252 -28.79 31.19 -5.87
CA LEU A 252 -28.68 32.63 -5.59
C LEU A 252 -29.46 33.53 -6.54
N GLN A 253 -29.87 33.04 -7.71
CA GLN A 253 -30.35 33.90 -8.79
C GLN A 253 -31.60 34.71 -8.40
N SER A 254 -32.58 34.06 -7.77
CA SER A 254 -33.83 34.71 -7.33
C SER A 254 -33.55 35.79 -6.29
N ALA A 255 -32.79 35.45 -5.25
CA ALA A 255 -32.46 36.38 -4.17
C ALA A 255 -31.60 37.55 -4.66
N SER A 256 -30.68 37.30 -5.61
CA SER A 256 -29.85 38.34 -6.22
C SER A 256 -30.68 39.35 -7.00
N LEU A 257 -31.68 38.88 -7.75
CA LEU A 257 -32.62 39.75 -8.47
C LEU A 257 -33.50 40.56 -7.51
N GLU A 258 -33.99 39.94 -6.44
CA GLU A 258 -34.77 40.63 -5.41
C GLU A 258 -33.96 41.73 -4.69
N LEU A 259 -32.69 41.45 -4.37
CA LEU A 259 -31.76 42.45 -3.80
C LEU A 259 -31.53 43.61 -4.75
N LEU A 260 -31.29 43.33 -6.04
CA LEU A 260 -31.12 44.38 -7.05
C LEU A 260 -32.37 45.24 -7.18
N GLN A 261 -33.56 44.62 -7.22
CA GLN A 261 -34.84 45.32 -7.25
C GLN A 261 -35.10 46.14 -6.00
N ALA A 262 -34.72 45.64 -4.81
CA ALA A 262 -34.83 46.37 -3.56
C ALA A 262 -33.95 47.64 -3.57
N ARG A 263 -32.71 47.53 -4.09
CA ARG A 263 -31.76 48.65 -4.21
C ARG A 263 -32.15 49.69 -5.24
N GLU A 264 -32.67 49.25 -6.38
CA GLU A 264 -33.12 50.14 -7.47
C GLU A 264 -34.53 50.69 -7.26
N SER A 265 -35.21 50.27 -6.19
CA SER A 265 -36.58 50.68 -5.90
C SER A 265 -36.68 52.19 -5.71
N ARG A 266 -37.50 52.84 -6.53
CA ARG A 266 -37.83 54.28 -6.42
C ARG A 266 -38.82 54.59 -5.29
N LEU A 267 -39.16 53.60 -4.47
CA LEU A 267 -40.01 53.79 -3.30
C LEU A 267 -39.26 54.60 -2.24
N VAL A 268 -39.89 55.67 -1.75
CA VAL A 268 -39.35 56.49 -0.66
C VAL A 268 -39.55 55.72 0.65
N LEU A 269 -38.61 54.83 0.95
CA LEU A 269 -38.51 54.12 2.22
C LEU A 269 -37.40 54.75 3.08
N SER A 270 -37.55 54.67 4.40
CA SER A 270 -36.47 55.02 5.33
C SER A 270 -35.29 54.06 5.15
N ASP A 271 -34.07 54.52 5.46
CA ASP A 271 -32.86 53.70 5.33
C ASP A 271 -32.92 52.44 6.22
N GLN A 272 -33.58 52.54 7.37
CA GLN A 272 -33.85 51.41 8.26
C GLN A 272 -34.70 50.32 7.58
N GLN A 273 -35.80 50.70 6.91
CA GLN A 273 -36.68 49.75 6.22
C GLN A 273 -36.02 49.12 4.99
N LYS A 274 -35.11 49.85 4.32
CA LYS A 274 -34.30 49.28 3.24
C LYS A 274 -33.32 48.24 3.80
N GLY A 275 -32.66 48.54 4.91
CA GLY A 275 -31.74 47.62 5.58
C GLY A 275 -32.42 46.33 6.06
N GLU A 276 -33.57 46.43 6.71
CA GLU A 276 -34.35 45.26 7.17
C GLU A 276 -34.80 44.38 5.99
N ARG A 277 -35.20 45.00 4.87
CA ARG A 277 -35.59 44.26 3.67
C ARG A 277 -34.41 43.54 3.00
N GLU A 278 -33.25 44.19 2.91
CA GLU A 278 -32.04 43.53 2.40
C GLU A 278 -31.59 42.38 3.31
N ALA A 279 -31.61 42.59 4.63
CA ALA A 279 -31.26 41.56 5.61
C ALA A 279 -32.18 40.33 5.51
N ALA A 280 -33.50 40.52 5.40
CA ALA A 280 -34.45 39.43 5.24
C ALA A 280 -34.25 38.62 3.95
N ILE A 281 -33.82 39.26 2.86
CA ILE A 281 -33.51 38.55 1.61
C ILE A 281 -32.27 37.68 1.78
N VAL A 282 -31.25 38.17 2.49
CA VAL A 282 -30.00 37.44 2.77
C VAL A 282 -30.24 36.29 3.76
N GLU A 283 -30.98 36.52 4.84
CA GLU A 283 -31.26 35.51 5.87
C GLU A 283 -31.95 34.27 5.26
N ARG A 284 -32.91 34.48 4.36
CA ARG A 284 -33.60 33.39 3.62
C ARG A 284 -32.68 32.55 2.73
N VAL A 285 -31.51 33.04 2.34
CA VAL A 285 -30.54 32.30 1.52
C VAL A 285 -29.57 31.50 2.39
N VAL A 286 -29.39 31.90 3.64
CA VAL A 286 -28.43 31.30 4.58
C VAL A 286 -29.08 30.21 5.44
N ASP A 287 -30.40 30.29 5.67
CA ASP A 287 -31.23 29.27 6.34
C ASP A 287 -31.68 28.13 5.42
#